data_AF-A0A1X2G7H7-F1
#
_entry.id   AF-A0A1X2G7H7-F1
#
_cell.length_a   1.000
_cell.length_b   1.000
_cell.length_c   1.000
_cell.angle_alpha   90.00
_cell.angle_beta   90.00
_cell.angle_gamma   90.00
#
_symmetry.space_group_name_H-M   'P 1'
#
loop_
_entity.id
_entity.type
_entity.pdbx_description
1 polymer ?
#
loop_
_entity_poly.entity_id
_entity_poly.type
_entity_poly.pdbx_seq_one_letter_code
_entity_poly.pdbx_strand_id
1 'polypeptide(L)'
;FIGNKGLGMGSRIKGHSRVGGLWHRRACRQDAITLMVNEDRTSMTCPFCRSRIVHPKKPNGRTNNGTSMCLNKSCPTVKLGVNTFGRDTLAATCIAVRGAGQL
;
A
#
# COMPACT_ATOMS: atom_id res chain seq x y z
N PHE A 1 34.22 8.41 0.04
CA PHE A 1 33.14 7.66 0.71
C PHE A 1 32.13 7.21 -0.34
N ILE A 2 32.13 5.93 -0.67
CA ILE A 2 31.23 5.31 -1.65
C ILE A 2 30.03 4.77 -0.86
N GLY A 3 28.81 5.27 -1.15
CA GLY A 3 27.57 4.64 -0.68
C GLY A 3 26.48 5.59 -0.20
N ASN A 4 25.67 6.12 -1.12
CA ASN A 4 24.22 6.36 -1.02
C ASN A 4 23.80 7.28 -2.17
N LYS A 5 22.98 6.77 -3.09
CA LYS A 5 22.48 7.44 -4.30
C LYS A 5 21.63 8.69 -3.98
N GLY A 6 22.22 9.78 -3.50
CA GLY A 6 21.54 11.08 -3.31
C GLY A 6 20.46 11.14 -2.22
N LEU A 7 20.33 10.11 -1.36
CA LEU A 7 19.24 10.03 -0.38
C LEU A 7 19.42 10.95 0.85
N GLY A 8 20.57 11.61 1.00
CA GLY A 8 20.84 12.51 2.13
C GLY A 8 20.88 11.80 3.49
N MET A 9 21.16 10.51 3.49
CA MET A 9 21.29 9.65 4.67
C MET A 9 22.23 10.23 5.74
N GLY A 10 21.76 10.32 6.99
CA GLY A 10 22.51 10.93 8.10
C GLY A 10 22.39 12.46 8.23
N SER A 11 21.85 13.15 7.22
CA SER A 11 21.47 14.57 7.33
C SER A 11 20.09 14.74 7.97
N ARG A 12 19.77 15.94 8.46
CA ARG A 12 18.44 16.26 8.99
C ARG A 12 17.63 17.11 8.00
N ILE A 13 16.34 16.81 7.79
CA ILE A 13 15.38 17.74 7.16
C ILE A 13 14.45 18.24 8.27
N LYS A 14 14.33 19.57 8.44
CA LYS A 14 13.42 20.17 9.43
C LYS A 14 13.59 19.55 10.84
N GLY A 15 14.81 19.21 11.22
CA GLY A 15 15.12 18.57 12.52
C GLY A 15 15.00 17.03 12.56
N HIS A 16 14.38 16.40 11.56
CA HIS A 16 14.20 14.94 11.49
C HIS A 16 15.36 14.26 10.74
N SER A 17 15.94 13.21 11.35
CA SER A 17 17.03 12.43 10.76
C SER A 17 16.56 11.66 9.53
N ARG A 18 17.28 11.81 8.41
CA ARG A 18 17.11 10.95 7.23
C ARG A 18 17.74 9.59 7.50
N VAL A 19 16.86 8.61 7.70
CA VAL A 19 17.20 7.19 7.84
C VAL A 19 16.85 6.45 6.56
N GLY A 20 17.53 5.32 6.33
CA GLY A 20 17.57 4.66 5.03
C GLY A 20 16.85 3.34 5.03
N GLY A 21 16.82 2.69 3.88
CA GLY A 21 15.96 1.53 3.62
C GLY A 21 16.09 0.36 4.61
N LEU A 22 17.24 0.17 5.26
CA LEU A 22 17.43 -0.90 6.25
C LEU A 22 17.15 -0.46 7.70
N TRP A 23 17.04 0.85 7.98
CA TRP A 23 16.84 1.34 9.34
C TRP A 23 15.50 0.89 9.90
N HIS A 24 14.42 1.01 9.11
CA HIS A 24 13.08 0.56 9.50
C HIS A 24 13.08 -0.95 9.79
N ARG A 25 13.73 -1.75 8.92
CA ARG A 25 13.88 -3.19 9.14
C ARG A 25 14.66 -3.51 10.42
N ARG A 26 15.73 -2.77 10.73
CA ARG A 26 16.54 -2.98 11.94
C ARG A 26 15.78 -2.61 13.21
N ALA A 27 15.04 -1.50 13.19
CA ALA A 27 14.20 -1.07 14.30
C ALA A 27 13.09 -2.10 14.57
N CYS A 28 12.32 -2.48 13.54
CA CYS A 28 11.19 -3.39 13.72
C CYS A 28 11.61 -4.85 13.96
N ARG A 29 12.79 -5.28 13.51
CA ARG A 29 13.28 -6.66 13.74
C ARG A 29 13.51 -6.98 15.21
N GLN A 30 13.64 -5.97 16.07
CA GLN A 30 13.79 -6.18 17.51
C GLN A 30 12.52 -6.78 18.13
N ASP A 31 11.35 -6.44 17.59
CA ASP A 31 10.05 -6.81 18.17
C ASP A 31 9.24 -7.78 17.30
N ALA A 32 9.45 -7.80 15.97
CA ALA A 32 8.69 -8.65 15.06
C ALA A 32 9.41 -8.98 13.74
N ILE A 33 9.02 -10.08 13.11
CA ILE A 33 9.42 -10.40 11.73
C ILE A 33 8.81 -9.36 10.79
N THR A 34 9.66 -8.57 10.13
CA THR A 34 9.24 -7.52 9.19
C THR A 34 9.67 -7.87 7.77
N LEU A 35 8.70 -7.90 6.85
CA LEU A 35 8.92 -8.09 5.42
C LEU A 35 8.70 -6.77 4.67
N MET A 36 9.64 -6.41 3.79
CA MET A 36 9.52 -5.26 2.91
C MET A 36 8.95 -5.72 1.57
N VAL A 37 7.75 -5.26 1.25
CA VAL A 37 7.01 -5.63 0.04
C VAL A 37 6.87 -4.44 -0.91
N ASN A 38 6.82 -4.72 -2.21
CA ASN A 38 6.59 -3.68 -3.21
C ASN A 38 5.14 -3.17 -3.12
N GLU A 39 5.00 -1.89 -2.78
CA GLU A 39 3.73 -1.19 -2.65
C GLU A 39 3.09 -0.83 -4.01
N ASP A 40 3.76 -1.07 -5.14
CA ASP A 40 3.29 -0.58 -6.44
C ASP A 40 1.83 -0.97 -6.74
N ARG A 41 0.97 0.04 -6.92
CA ARG A 41 -0.48 -0.08 -7.22
C ARG A 41 -1.33 -0.80 -6.16
N THR A 42 -0.87 -0.98 -4.92
CA THR A 42 -1.65 -1.64 -3.87
C THR A 42 -2.96 -0.92 -3.56
N SER A 43 -2.98 0.41 -3.62
CA SER A 43 -4.20 1.24 -3.48
C SER A 43 -5.04 1.37 -4.74
N MET A 44 -4.67 0.69 -5.83
CA MET A 44 -5.35 0.76 -7.15
C MET A 44 -5.74 -0.62 -7.69
N THR A 45 -5.55 -1.68 -6.90
CA THR A 45 -5.76 -3.07 -7.31
C THR A 45 -6.73 -3.76 -6.35
N CYS A 46 -7.64 -4.59 -6.88
CA CYS A 46 -8.52 -5.40 -6.04
C CYS A 46 -7.72 -6.56 -5.41
N PRO A 47 -7.83 -6.81 -4.09
CA PRO A 47 -7.09 -7.90 -3.44
C PRO A 47 -7.53 -9.29 -3.93
N PHE A 48 -8.77 -9.44 -4.40
CA PHE A 48 -9.33 -10.73 -4.82
C PHE A 48 -9.07 -11.06 -6.30
N CYS A 49 -9.48 -10.17 -7.21
CA CYS A 49 -9.39 -10.42 -8.66
C CYS A 49 -8.20 -9.73 -9.34
N ARG A 50 -7.38 -8.98 -8.60
CA ARG A 50 -6.24 -8.19 -9.11
C ARG A 50 -6.55 -7.20 -10.23
N SER A 51 -7.84 -6.96 -10.48
CA SER A 51 -8.28 -5.97 -11.47
C SER A 51 -8.17 -4.56 -10.90
N ARG A 52 -8.09 -3.56 -11.78
CA ARG A 52 -8.06 -2.16 -11.39
C ARG A 52 -9.35 -1.78 -10.66
N ILE A 53 -9.20 -1.07 -9.55
CA ILE A 53 -10.33 -0.48 -8.81
C ILE A 53 -10.56 0.97 -9.21
N VAL A 54 -11.75 1.48 -8.90
CA VAL A 54 -12.14 2.87 -9.08
C VAL A 54 -12.35 3.54 -7.73
N HIS A 55 -12.12 4.84 -7.68
CA HIS A 55 -12.51 5.67 -6.54
C HIS A 55 -13.82 6.37 -6.88
N PRO A 56 -14.92 6.07 -6.18
CA PRO A 56 -16.20 6.70 -6.46
C PRO A 56 -16.13 8.20 -6.25
N LYS A 57 -16.90 8.96 -7.02
CA LYS A 57 -17.02 10.42 -6.84
C LYS A 57 -18.06 10.72 -5.76
N LYS A 58 -17.80 11.75 -4.97
CA LYS A 58 -18.78 12.37 -4.07
C LYS A 58 -19.82 13.13 -4.90
N PRO A 59 -20.99 13.49 -4.32
CA PRO A 59 -22.02 14.27 -5.02
C PRO A 59 -21.50 15.59 -5.63
N ASN A 60 -20.48 16.19 -5.01
CA ASN A 60 -19.81 17.40 -5.51
C ASN A 60 -18.79 17.14 -6.64
N GLY A 61 -18.77 15.95 -7.23
CA GLY A 61 -17.88 15.56 -8.33
C GLY A 61 -16.43 15.27 -7.92
N ARG A 62 -16.03 15.54 -6.67
CA ARG A 62 -14.67 15.24 -6.17
C ARG A 62 -14.51 13.75 -5.90
N THR A 63 -13.31 13.22 -6.12
CA THR A 63 -12.98 11.84 -5.79
C THR A 63 -13.15 11.58 -4.29
N ASN A 64 -13.77 10.46 -3.93
CA ASN A 64 -13.81 9.98 -2.57
C ASN A 64 -12.53 9.22 -2.25
N ASN A 65 -11.59 9.89 -1.58
CA ASN A 65 -10.28 9.33 -1.25
C ASN A 65 -10.33 8.21 -0.18
N GLY A 66 -11.43 8.09 0.57
CA GLY A 66 -11.57 7.07 1.62
C GLY A 66 -12.10 5.73 1.11
N THR A 67 -12.67 5.70 -0.10
CA THR A 67 -13.41 4.55 -0.61
C THR A 67 -12.86 4.08 -1.94
N SER A 68 -12.90 2.77 -2.15
CA SER A 68 -12.46 2.10 -3.35
C SER A 68 -13.48 1.04 -3.76
N MET A 69 -13.70 0.86 -5.05
CA MET A 69 -14.68 -0.10 -5.56
C MET A 69 -14.10 -0.94 -6.69
N CYS A 70 -14.35 -2.25 -6.65
CA CYS A 70 -14.05 -3.14 -7.77
C CYS A 70 -15.23 -3.19 -8.76
N LEU A 71 -14.97 -3.00 -10.05
CA LEU A 71 -16.01 -3.06 -11.11
C LEU A 71 -15.96 -4.35 -11.94
N ASN A 72 -15.01 -5.25 -11.65
CA ASN A 72 -14.89 -6.48 -12.42
C ASN A 72 -16.02 -7.44 -12.07
N LYS A 73 -16.94 -7.68 -13.02
CA LYS A 73 -18.09 -8.59 -12.88
C LYS A 73 -17.70 -10.04 -12.55
N SER A 74 -16.48 -10.47 -12.90
CA SER A 74 -16.00 -11.81 -12.55
C SER A 74 -15.49 -11.91 -11.11
N CYS A 75 -15.26 -10.77 -10.43
CA CYS A 75 -14.77 -10.74 -9.06
C CYS A 75 -15.81 -11.30 -8.07
N PRO A 76 -15.42 -12.19 -7.15
CA PRO A 76 -16.32 -12.72 -6.11
C PRO A 76 -17.02 -11.62 -5.31
N THR A 77 -16.30 -10.55 -4.97
CA THR A 77 -16.87 -9.45 -4.17
C THR A 77 -17.90 -8.64 -4.93
N VAL A 78 -17.81 -8.57 -6.26
CA VAL A 78 -18.84 -7.95 -7.11
C VAL A 78 -20.06 -8.85 -7.20
N LYS A 79 -19.87 -10.16 -7.38
CA LYS A 79 -20.98 -11.14 -7.40
C LYS A 79 -21.75 -11.18 -6.08
N LEU A 80 -21.07 -10.95 -4.96
CA LEU A 80 -21.65 -10.92 -3.61
C LEU A 80 -22.17 -9.52 -3.20
N GLY A 81 -22.01 -8.49 -4.03
CA GLY A 81 -22.45 -7.12 -3.70
C GLY A 81 -21.62 -6.40 -2.63
N VAL A 82 -20.45 -6.92 -2.26
CA VAL A 82 -19.53 -6.39 -1.23
C VAL A 82 -18.22 -5.86 -1.85
N ASN A 83 -18.32 -5.23 -3.01
CA ASN A 83 -17.17 -4.77 -3.82
C ASN A 83 -16.59 -3.42 -3.41
N THR A 84 -17.06 -2.86 -2.29
CA THR A 84 -16.64 -1.55 -1.77
C THR A 84 -15.74 -1.75 -0.56
N PHE A 85 -14.60 -1.07 -0.56
CA PHE A 85 -13.56 -1.21 0.47
C PHE A 85 -13.10 0.18 0.94
N GLY A 86 -12.68 0.26 2.21
CA GLY A 86 -11.85 1.37 2.67
C GLY A 86 -10.51 1.35 1.94
N ARG A 87 -10.04 2.50 1.46
CA ARG A 87 -8.80 2.60 0.65
C ARG A 87 -7.59 2.03 1.40
N ASP A 88 -7.43 2.38 2.67
CA ASP A 88 -6.27 1.98 3.47
C ASP A 88 -6.32 0.48 3.80
N THR A 89 -7.49 -0.03 4.18
CA THR A 89 -7.71 -1.47 4.41
C THR A 89 -7.43 -2.28 3.15
N LEU A 90 -7.87 -1.80 1.98
CA LEU A 90 -7.60 -2.43 0.70
C LEU A 90 -6.11 -2.45 0.38
N ALA A 91 -5.42 -1.31 0.52
CA ALA A 91 -3.99 -1.22 0.27
C ALA A 91 -3.20 -2.14 1.21
N ALA A 92 -3.50 -2.11 2.52
CA ALA A 92 -2.89 -3.00 3.50
C ALA A 92 -3.11 -4.48 3.18
N THR A 93 -4.32 -4.85 2.76
CA THR A 93 -4.63 -6.23 2.34
C THR A 93 -3.82 -6.62 1.11
N CYS A 94 -3.71 -5.76 0.10
CA CYS A 94 -2.89 -6.01 -1.09
C CYS A 94 -1.40 -6.16 -0.76
N ILE A 95 -0.88 -5.36 0.17
CA ILE A 95 0.49 -5.46 0.68
C ILE A 95 0.69 -6.82 1.36
N ALA A 96 -0.22 -7.21 2.26
CA ALA A 96 -0.16 -8.48 2.98
C ALA A 96 -0.23 -9.68 2.02
N VAL A 97 -1.15 -9.68 1.05
CA VAL A 97 -1.30 -10.75 0.05
C VAL A 97 -0.04 -10.88 -0.81
N ARG A 98 0.60 -9.76 -1.18
CA ARG A 98 1.89 -9.81 -1.90
C ARG A 98 3.01 -10.35 -1.03
N GLY A 99 3.04 -9.99 0.24
CA GLY A 99 4.06 -10.45 1.18
C GLY A 99 3.95 -11.93 1.48
N ALA A 100 2.73 -12.43 1.61
CA ALA A 100 2.47 -13.86 1.80
C ALA A 100 3.00 -14.70 0.63
N GLY A 101 2.99 -14.18 -0.60
CA GLY A 101 3.58 -14.86 -1.76
C GLY A 101 5.11 -14.80 -1.86
N GLN A 102 5.79 -14.09 -0.96
CA GLN A 102 7.26 -13.98 -0.90
C GLN A 102 7.87 -14.81 0.24
N LEU A 103 7.03 -15.41 1.08
CA LEU A 103 7.41 -16.40 2.10
C LEU A 103 7.47 -17.79 1.47
#